data_AF-A0AAV0X6G9-F1
#
_entry.id   AF-A0AAV0X6G9-F1
#
_cell.length_a   1.000
_cell.length_b   1.000
_cell.length_c   1.000
_cell.angle_alpha   90.00
_cell.angle_beta   90.00
_cell.angle_gamma   90.00
#
_symmetry.space_group_name_H-M   'P 1'
#
loop_
_entity.id
_entity.type
_entity.pdbx_description
1 polymer ?
#
loop_
_entity_poly.entity_id
_entity_poly.type
_entity_poly.pdbx_seq_one_letter_code
_entity_poly.pdbx_strand_id
1 'polypeptide(L)'
;MFNMLLHIKNLSLSVTSRMTTNNDVPMLICQLLNVKPWIKLENDKKYIFQDNSWKIMDEKENIIPKQEAHLWLSLHEFFTSEQLRNSYEITQFRKKNLMQLQHLLNDCLLDQIPPLIHLKQCLYQLSLTEVSTVHKRPLIIELNAEVRYYK
;
A
#
# COMPACT_ATOMS: atom_id res chain seq x y z
N MET A 1 -2.20 6.33 -13.98
CA MET A 1 -2.15 6.40 -12.49
C MET A 1 -1.39 5.22 -11.90
N PHE A 2 -1.76 3.96 -12.15
CA PHE A 2 -1.07 2.80 -11.53
C PHE A 2 0.42 2.65 -11.87
N ASN A 3 0.85 2.99 -13.09
CA ASN A 3 2.30 3.01 -13.44
C ASN A 3 3.11 4.00 -12.58
N MET A 4 2.49 5.08 -12.10
CA MET A 4 3.16 6.05 -11.24
C MET A 4 3.50 5.44 -9.87
N LEU A 5 2.61 4.57 -9.35
CA LEU A 5 2.79 3.93 -8.05
C LEU A 5 3.87 2.85 -8.08
N LEU A 6 4.09 2.20 -9.22
CA LEU A 6 5.21 1.25 -9.40
C LEU A 6 6.58 1.94 -9.41
N HIS A 7 6.63 3.21 -9.78
CA HIS A 7 7.86 4.02 -9.83
C HIS A 7 7.86 5.08 -8.73
N ILE A 8 7.30 4.77 -7.56
CA ILE A 8 7.17 5.72 -6.45
C ILE A 8 8.51 6.30 -5.98
N LYS A 9 9.60 5.53 -6.11
CA LYS A 9 10.98 5.99 -5.83
C LYS A 9 11.45 7.11 -6.76
N ASN A 10 10.87 7.23 -7.94
CA ASN A 10 11.23 8.25 -8.93
C ASN A 10 10.39 9.53 -8.78
N LEU A 11 9.41 9.53 -7.86
CA LEU A 11 8.57 10.69 -7.60
C LEU A 11 9.26 11.66 -6.64
N SER A 12 8.99 12.96 -6.80
CA SER A 12 9.47 13.97 -5.85
C SER A 12 8.94 13.70 -4.44
N LEU A 13 9.75 14.05 -3.43
CA LEU A 13 9.38 13.92 -2.01
C LEU A 13 8.03 14.56 -1.69
N SER A 14 7.70 15.69 -2.33
CA SER A 14 6.41 16.37 -2.15
C SER A 14 5.21 15.54 -2.60
N VAL A 15 5.32 14.86 -3.75
CA VAL A 15 4.25 13.99 -4.26
C VAL A 15 4.10 12.78 -3.36
N THR A 16 5.22 12.16 -3.02
CA THR A 16 5.29 10.98 -2.16
C THR A 16 4.71 11.26 -0.77
N SER A 17 5.05 12.39 -0.15
CA SER A 17 4.48 12.81 1.14
C SER A 17 2.98 13.07 1.06
N ARG A 18 2.46 13.71 0.00
CA ARG A 18 1.01 13.91 -0.14
C ARG A 18 0.26 12.58 -0.34
N MET A 19 0.86 11.63 -1.06
CA MET A 19 0.28 10.29 -1.24
C MET A 19 0.14 9.56 0.11
N THR A 20 1.11 9.70 1.02
CA THR A 20 1.11 9.01 2.32
C THR A 20 0.33 9.74 3.39
N THR A 21 0.52 11.05 3.50
CA THR A 21 -0.01 11.87 4.60
C THR A 21 -1.43 12.36 4.33
N ASN A 22 -1.73 12.83 3.11
CA ASN A 22 -3.04 13.43 2.80
C ASN A 22 -4.04 12.43 2.22
N ASN A 23 -3.57 11.59 1.29
CA ASN A 23 -4.46 10.72 0.50
C ASN A 23 -4.51 9.28 1.00
N ASP A 24 -3.66 8.90 1.95
CA ASP A 24 -3.54 7.55 2.51
C ASP A 24 -3.58 6.45 1.42
N VAL A 25 -2.75 6.61 0.40
CA VAL A 25 -2.74 5.75 -0.79
C VAL A 25 -2.60 4.26 -0.45
N PRO A 26 -1.76 3.82 0.51
CA PRO A 26 -1.71 2.42 0.90
C PRO A 26 -3.07 1.88 1.38
N MET A 27 -3.84 2.67 2.14
CA MET A 27 -5.17 2.25 2.59
C MET A 27 -6.19 2.18 1.44
N LEU A 28 -6.12 3.11 0.49
CA LEU A 28 -6.88 3.05 -0.75
C LEU A 28 -6.58 1.77 -1.54
N ILE A 29 -5.30 1.39 -1.67
CA ILE A 29 -4.89 0.14 -2.30
C ILE A 29 -5.49 -1.06 -1.55
N CYS A 30 -5.42 -1.08 -0.21
CA CYS A 30 -6.03 -2.14 0.59
C CYS A 30 -7.52 -2.30 0.30
N GLN A 31 -8.26 -1.18 0.23
CA GLN A 31 -9.70 -1.21 -0.06
C GLN A 31 -9.98 -1.72 -1.47
N LEU A 32 -9.22 -1.27 -2.48
CA LEU A 32 -9.38 -1.72 -3.86
C LEU A 32 -9.10 -3.21 -4.03
N LEU A 33 -8.08 -3.75 -3.35
CA LEU A 33 -7.77 -5.19 -3.37
C LEU A 33 -8.84 -6.05 -2.70
N ASN A 34 -9.55 -5.52 -1.70
CA ASN A 34 -10.68 -6.20 -1.07
C ASN A 34 -11.94 -6.17 -1.96
N VAL A 35 -12.27 -5.01 -2.54
CA VAL A 35 -13.49 -4.83 -3.33
C VAL A 35 -13.36 -5.43 -4.73
N LYS A 36 -12.16 -5.41 -5.32
CA LYS A 36 -11.86 -5.84 -6.69
C LYS A 36 -12.84 -5.28 -7.73
N PRO A 37 -12.99 -3.95 -7.86
CA PRO A 37 -13.99 -3.34 -8.75
C PRO A 37 -13.80 -3.65 -10.25
N TRP A 38 -12.64 -4.20 -10.64
CA TRP A 38 -12.38 -4.71 -11.99
C TRP A 38 -12.97 -6.11 -12.24
N ILE A 39 -13.61 -6.74 -11.26
CA ILE A 39 -14.27 -8.04 -11.38
C ILE A 39 -15.78 -7.85 -11.26
N LYS A 40 -16.53 -8.39 -12.22
CA LYS A 40 -18.00 -8.42 -12.20
C LYS A 40 -18.48 -9.86 -12.39
N LEU A 41 -19.46 -10.28 -11.60
CA LEU A 41 -20.16 -11.56 -11.78
C LEU A 41 -21.54 -11.26 -12.37
N GLU A 42 -21.85 -11.82 -13.54
CA GLU A 42 -23.11 -11.62 -14.23
C GLU A 42 -23.47 -12.87 -15.03
N ASN A 43 -24.69 -13.38 -14.87
CA ASN A 43 -25.20 -14.58 -15.57
C ASN A 43 -24.25 -15.79 -15.46
N ASP A 44 -23.80 -16.11 -14.25
CA ASP A 44 -22.83 -17.17 -13.93
C ASP A 44 -21.49 -17.06 -14.67
N LYS A 45 -21.18 -15.90 -15.24
CA LYS A 45 -19.89 -15.62 -15.88
C LYS A 45 -19.16 -14.54 -15.11
N LYS A 46 -17.86 -14.76 -14.94
CA LYS A 46 -16.93 -13.79 -14.36
C LYS A 46 -16.36 -12.93 -15.47
N TYR A 47 -16.50 -11.62 -15.33
CA TYR A 47 -15.94 -10.62 -16.22
C TYR A 47 -14.80 -9.88 -15.51
N ILE A 48 -13.72 -9.64 -16.26
CA ILE A 48 -12.63 -8.76 -15.84
C ILE A 48 -12.64 -7.52 -16.73
N PHE A 49 -12.53 -6.35 -16.12
CA PHE A 49 -12.31 -5.11 -16.84
C PHE A 49 -10.85 -4.99 -17.25
N GLN A 50 -10.54 -4.98 -18.54
CA GLN A 50 -9.18 -4.82 -19.07
C GLN A 50 -9.21 -4.09 -20.41
N ASP A 51 -8.20 -3.24 -20.66
CA ASP A 51 -8.06 -2.49 -21.92
C ASP A 51 -9.33 -1.68 -22.27
N ASN A 52 -9.92 -1.07 -21.25
CA ASN A 52 -11.13 -0.25 -21.32
C ASN A 52 -12.41 -1.00 -21.76
N SER A 53 -12.44 -2.34 -21.62
CA SER A 53 -13.63 -3.17 -21.89
C SER A 53 -13.78 -4.31 -20.88
N TRP A 54 -15.01 -4.84 -20.73
CA TRP A 54 -15.28 -6.03 -19.93
C TRP A 54 -15.06 -7.29 -20.80
N LYS A 55 -14.22 -8.20 -20.32
CA LYS A 55 -13.89 -9.47 -20.99
C LYS A 55 -14.30 -10.64 -20.10
N ILE A 56 -14.82 -11.71 -20.70
CA ILE A 56 -15.14 -12.94 -19.97
C ILE A 56 -13.82 -13.59 -19.56
N MET A 57 -13.69 -13.93 -18.28
CA MET A 57 -12.56 -14.67 -17.74
C MET A 57 -12.86 -16.16 -17.82
N ASP A 58 -11.99 -16.93 -18.46
CA ASP A 58 -12.05 -18.39 -18.38
C ASP A 58 -11.61 -18.82 -16.97
N GLU A 59 -12.43 -19.60 -16.29
CA GLU A 59 -12.14 -20.10 -14.94
C GLU A 59 -10.88 -20.97 -14.91
N LYS A 60 -10.52 -21.56 -16.05
CA LYS A 60 -9.36 -22.45 -16.17
C LYS A 60 -8.01 -21.74 -16.12
N GLU A 61 -7.97 -20.47 -16.54
CA GLU A 61 -6.69 -19.79 -16.72
C GLU A 61 -6.11 -19.25 -15.39
N ASN A 62 -6.94 -19.04 -14.37
CA ASN A 62 -6.55 -18.50 -13.05
C ASN A 62 -5.54 -17.32 -13.13
N ILE A 63 -5.61 -16.51 -14.19
CA ILE A 63 -4.69 -15.40 -14.44
C ILE A 63 -5.08 -14.21 -13.56
N ILE A 64 -4.08 -13.58 -12.94
CA ILE A 64 -4.29 -12.37 -12.15
C ILE A 64 -4.55 -11.18 -13.07
N PRO A 65 -5.62 -10.39 -12.84
CA PRO A 65 -5.85 -9.16 -13.60
C PRO A 65 -4.66 -8.20 -13.49
N LYS A 66 -4.28 -7.55 -14.61
CA LYS A 66 -3.15 -6.60 -14.63
C LYS A 66 -3.27 -5.51 -13.57
N GLN A 67 -4.47 -4.99 -13.34
CA GLN A 67 -4.74 -3.95 -12.35
C GLN A 67 -4.49 -4.45 -10.93
N GLU A 68 -4.88 -5.69 -10.64
CA GLU A 68 -4.62 -6.33 -9.34
C GLU A 68 -3.12 -6.52 -9.13
N ALA A 69 -2.40 -7.01 -10.15
CA ALA A 69 -0.95 -7.15 -10.10
C ALA A 69 -0.25 -5.80 -9.84
N HIS A 70 -0.66 -4.73 -10.53
CA HIS A 70 -0.08 -3.40 -10.32
C HIS A 70 -0.32 -2.88 -8.90
N LEU A 71 -1.50 -3.10 -8.34
CA LEU A 71 -1.83 -2.70 -6.97
C LEU A 71 -0.97 -3.43 -5.94
N TRP A 72 -0.82 -4.75 -6.09
CA TRP A 72 0.03 -5.55 -5.22
C TRP A 72 1.51 -5.12 -5.28
N LEU A 73 2.04 -4.92 -6.48
CA LEU A 73 3.41 -4.46 -6.67
C LEU A 73 3.64 -3.05 -6.13
N SER A 74 2.64 -2.16 -6.27
CA SER A 74 2.68 -0.82 -5.69
C SER A 74 2.77 -0.86 -4.17
N LEU A 75 2.00 -1.77 -3.54
CA LEU A 75 2.05 -1.97 -2.10
C LEU A 75 3.39 -2.57 -1.66
N HIS A 76 3.92 -3.56 -2.40
CA HIS A 76 5.24 -4.11 -2.15
C HIS A 76 6.34 -3.03 -2.20
N GLU A 77 6.28 -2.15 -3.19
CA GLU A 77 7.24 -1.06 -3.34
C GLU A 77 7.18 -0.08 -2.17
N PHE A 78 5.99 0.17 -1.65
CA PHE A 78 5.76 0.97 -0.45
C PHE A 78 6.49 0.41 0.77
N PHE A 79 6.35 -0.90 1.02
CA PHE A 79 6.99 -1.58 2.15
C PHE A 79 8.50 -1.75 1.96
N THR A 80 9.00 -1.71 0.73
CA THR A 80 10.42 -1.89 0.43
C THR A 80 11.19 -0.56 0.44
N SER A 81 10.51 0.56 0.18
CA SER A 81 11.12 1.90 0.20
C SER A 81 11.27 2.45 1.61
N GLU A 82 12.52 2.68 2.04
CA GLU A 82 12.82 3.26 3.34
C GLU A 82 12.23 4.66 3.52
N GLN A 83 12.31 5.50 2.48
CA GLN A 83 11.73 6.86 2.50
C GLN A 83 10.24 6.83 2.79
N LEU A 84 9.52 5.89 2.18
CA LEU A 84 8.07 5.72 2.38
C LEU A 84 7.75 5.22 3.78
N ARG A 85 8.47 4.19 4.25
CA ARG A 85 8.32 3.65 5.60
C ARG A 85 8.53 4.71 6.68
N ASN A 86 9.53 5.58 6.52
CA ASN A 86 9.84 6.63 7.48
C ASN A 86 8.75 7.73 7.52
N SER A 87 8.12 7.99 6.38
CA SER A 87 7.06 9.01 6.26
C SER A 87 5.66 8.50 6.62
N TYR A 88 5.46 7.19 6.68
CA TYR A 88 4.14 6.57 6.82
C TYR A 88 3.99 5.84 8.16
N GLU A 89 3.36 6.53 9.10
CA GLU A 89 3.04 5.98 10.41
C GLU A 89 2.03 4.82 10.28
N ILE A 90 2.39 3.64 10.77
CA ILE A 90 1.47 2.51 10.87
C ILE A 90 0.68 2.65 12.17
N THR A 91 -0.58 3.11 12.08
CA THR A 91 -1.51 3.14 13.21
C THR A 91 -2.21 1.79 13.41
N GLN A 92 -2.90 1.59 14.54
CA GLN A 92 -3.67 0.37 14.80
C GLN A 92 -4.73 0.11 13.72
N PHE A 93 -5.38 1.17 13.22
CA PHE A 93 -6.34 1.10 12.11
C PHE A 93 -5.69 0.64 10.81
N ARG A 94 -4.54 1.22 10.45
CA ARG A 94 -3.79 0.86 9.24
C ARG A 94 -3.27 -0.57 9.32
N LYS A 95 -2.70 -0.96 10.46
CA LYS A 95 -2.27 -2.34 10.73
C LYS A 95 -3.42 -3.31 10.51
N LYS A 96 -4.61 -3.07 11.09
CA LYS A 96 -5.77 -3.94 10.91
C LYS A 96 -6.14 -4.15 9.43
N ASN A 97 -6.19 -3.07 8.64
CA ASN A 97 -6.49 -3.16 7.20
C ASN A 97 -5.38 -3.90 6.42
N LEU A 98 -4.12 -3.68 6.77
CA LEU A 98 -2.99 -4.41 6.17
C LEU A 98 -3.01 -5.89 6.51
N MET A 99 -3.41 -6.26 7.73
CA MET A 99 -3.53 -7.67 8.12
C MET A 99 -4.64 -8.38 7.36
N GLN A 100 -5.71 -7.68 6.98
CA GLN A 100 -6.71 -8.24 6.09
C GLN A 100 -6.08 -8.64 4.75
N LEU A 101 -5.08 -7.95 4.21
CA LEU A 101 -4.50 -8.37 2.94
C LEU A 101 -3.77 -9.73 2.99
N GLN A 102 -3.39 -10.23 4.17
CA GLN A 102 -2.69 -11.52 4.28
C GLN A 102 -3.50 -12.70 3.71
N HIS A 103 -4.83 -12.71 3.88
CA HIS A 103 -5.67 -13.79 3.36
C HIS A 103 -5.81 -13.77 1.83
N LEU A 104 -5.52 -12.63 1.20
CA LEU A 104 -5.56 -12.48 -0.26
C LEU A 104 -4.27 -12.96 -0.93
N LEU A 105 -3.16 -13.10 -0.19
CA LEU A 105 -1.86 -13.58 -0.68
C LEU A 105 -1.79 -15.12 -0.71
N ASN A 106 -2.61 -15.71 -1.58
CA ASN A 106 -2.65 -17.15 -1.83
C ASN A 106 -1.48 -17.65 -2.71
N ASP A 107 -1.25 -18.96 -2.74
CA ASP A 107 -0.08 -19.54 -3.43
C ASP A 107 -0.08 -19.24 -4.93
N CYS A 108 -1.25 -19.25 -5.58
CA CYS A 108 -1.36 -18.89 -6.99
C CYS A 108 -0.92 -17.45 -7.28
N LEU A 109 -1.26 -16.51 -6.39
CA LEU A 109 -0.82 -15.12 -6.47
C LEU A 109 0.70 -15.00 -6.31
N LEU A 110 1.27 -15.77 -5.37
CA LEU A 110 2.71 -15.78 -5.09
C LEU A 110 3.50 -16.42 -6.23
N ASP A 111 2.98 -17.49 -6.84
CA ASP A 111 3.62 -18.17 -7.96
C ASP A 111 3.67 -17.28 -9.21
N GLN A 112 2.59 -16.55 -9.49
CA GLN A 112 2.53 -15.62 -10.63
C GLN A 112 3.27 -14.31 -10.37
N ILE A 113 3.38 -13.86 -9.12
CA ILE A 113 4.06 -12.60 -8.74
C ILE A 113 5.03 -12.87 -7.57
N PRO A 114 6.20 -13.48 -7.82
CA PRO A 114 7.16 -13.86 -6.77
C PRO A 114 7.59 -12.75 -5.80
N PRO A 115 7.72 -11.46 -6.20
CA PRO A 115 8.01 -10.37 -5.27
C PRO A 115 7.02 -10.26 -4.09
N LEU A 116 5.79 -10.77 -4.24
CA LEU A 116 4.79 -10.72 -3.16
C LEU A 116 5.11 -11.65 -2.00
N ILE A 117 6.04 -12.60 -2.16
CA ILE A 117 6.55 -13.41 -1.04
C ILE A 117 7.20 -12.52 0.02
N HIS A 118 8.02 -11.56 -0.41
CA HIS A 118 8.64 -10.58 0.48
C HIS A 118 7.59 -9.67 1.13
N LEU A 119 6.54 -9.27 0.39
CA LEU A 119 5.42 -8.53 0.97
C LEU A 119 4.70 -9.34 2.05
N LYS A 120 4.42 -10.62 1.80
CA LYS A 120 3.78 -11.53 2.76
C LYS A 120 4.61 -11.64 4.05
N GLN A 121 5.93 -11.77 3.92
CA GLN A 121 6.85 -11.76 5.06
C GLN A 121 6.81 -10.43 5.82
N CYS A 122 6.88 -9.30 5.11
CA CYS A 122 6.77 -7.97 5.74
C CYS A 122 5.47 -7.80 6.52
N LEU A 123 4.33 -8.24 5.97
CA LEU A 123 3.05 -8.20 6.64
C LEU A 123 3.00 -9.13 7.86
N TYR A 124 3.64 -10.29 7.79
CA TYR A 124 3.76 -11.20 8.94
C TYR A 124 4.62 -10.58 10.06
N GLN A 125 5.77 -9.98 9.75
CA GLN A 125 6.57 -9.27 10.75
C GLN A 125 5.78 -8.10 11.38
N LEU A 126 4.99 -7.39 10.57
CA LEU A 126 4.12 -6.33 11.06
C LEU A 126 3.01 -6.86 11.98
N SER A 127 2.49 -8.08 11.75
CA SER A 127 1.47 -8.68 12.61
C SER A 127 2.00 -8.91 14.03
N LEU A 128 3.27 -9.30 14.14
CA LEU A 128 4.00 -9.53 15.40
C LEU A 128 4.40 -8.23 16.11
N THR A 129 4.54 -7.13 15.38
CA THR A 129 4.99 -5.85 15.93
C THR A 129 3.85 -5.13 16.65
N GLU A 130 4.05 -4.74 17.91
CA GLU A 130 3.09 -3.88 18.61
C GLU A 130 3.13 -2.45 18.05
N VAL A 131 1.96 -1.91 17.69
CA VAL A 131 1.86 -0.52 17.26
C VAL A 131 1.70 0.34 18.51
N SER A 132 2.66 1.25 18.74
CA SER A 132 2.57 2.18 19.86
C SER A 132 1.32 3.06 19.74
N THR A 133 0.55 3.16 20.82
CA THR A 133 -0.61 4.06 20.92
C THR A 133 -0.21 5.51 21.23
N VAL A 134 1.08 5.74 21.49
CA VAL A 134 1.61 7.06 21.80
C VAL A 134 1.81 7.84 20.50
N HIS A 135 0.93 8.79 20.23
CA HIS A 135 1.13 9.77 19.17
C HIS A 135 2.49 10.45 19.38
N LYS A 136 3.46 10.21 18.48
CA LYS A 136 4.74 10.91 18.48
C LYS A 136 4.51 12.35 18.07
N ARG A 137 4.03 13.19 19.00
CA ARG A 137 4.08 14.64 18.82
C ARG A 137 5.57 15.01 18.81
N PRO A 138 6.10 15.60 17.73
CA PRO A 138 7.47 16.07 17.75
C PRO A 138 7.58 17.10 18.89
N LEU A 139 8.52 16.88 19.80
CA LEU A 139 8.87 17.86 20.81
C LEU A 139 9.54 19.03 20.07
N ILE A 140 8.80 20.13 19.91
CA ILE A 140 9.35 21.37 19.37
C ILE A 140 10.05 22.08 20.53
N ILE A 141 11.38 22.12 20.47
CA ILE A 141 12.19 22.88 21.42
C ILE A 141 12.47 24.23 20.76
N GLU A 142 11.80 25.28 21.23
CA GLU A 142 12.13 26.65 20.82
C GLU A 142 13.39 27.10 21.58
N LEU A 143 14.46 27.40 20.83
CA LEU A 143 15.68 27.97 21.39
C LEU A 143 15.56 29.50 21.39
N ASN A 144 15.21 30.08 22.53
CA ASN A 144 15.23 31.54 22.70
C ASN A 144 16.68 32.00 22.91
N ALA A 145 17.23 32.73 21.95
CA ALA A 145 18.52 33.38 22.12
C ALA A 145 18.37 34.62 23.02
N GLU A 146 18.83 34.53 24.27
CA GLU A 146 18.91 35.70 25.16
C GLU A 146 20.06 36.61 24.70
N VAL A 147 19.73 37.73 24.05
CA VAL A 147 20.71 38.78 23.78
C VAL A 147 20.94 39.56 25.08
N ARG A 148 22.04 39.24 25.78
CA ARG A 148 22.51 40.02 26.93
C ARG A 148 23.17 41.31 26.43
N TYR A 149 22.47 42.43 26.59
CA TYR A 149 23.07 43.75 26.44
C TYR A 149 23.96 44.04 27.64
N TYR A 150 25.28 44.09 27.43
CA TYR A 150 26.20 44.68 28.40
C TYR A 150 26.03 46.20 28.36
N LYS A 151 25.71 46.79 29.54
CA LYS A 151 25.75 48.23 29.79
C LYS A 151 27.18 48.68 30.06
#